data_AF-A0A256LJB1-F1
#
_entry.id   AF-A0A256LJB1-F1
#
_cell.length_a   1.000
_cell.length_b   1.000
_cell.length_c   1.000
_cell.angle_alpha   90.00
_cell.angle_beta   90.00
_cell.angle_gamma   90.00
#
_symmetry.space_group_name_H-M   'P 1'
#
loop_
_entity.id
_entity.type
_entity.pdbx_description
1 polymer ?
#
loop_
_entity_poly.entity_id
_entity_poly.type
_entity_poly.pdbx_seq_one_letter_code
_entity_poly.pdbx_strand_id
1 'polypeptide(L)'
;MKDWGLTALYIVTMLLGFFELYRTFKFYKWDKKSKEIATAPYVIYFGTFVSGVFIIVPMMFMLGDTNPKIPHIFYIILGIILIIVSILMYRRGHKMAKKLGKDDSNLTIWQIYMISTVILFTGIVNFFK
;
A
#
# COMPACT_ATOMS: atom_id res chain seq x y z
N MET A 1 3.46 -34.93 13.00
CA MET A 1 3.20 -34.18 14.25
C MET A 1 2.92 -32.74 13.86
N LYS A 2 1.86 -32.10 14.41
CA LYS A 2 1.58 -30.70 14.13
C LYS A 2 2.72 -29.88 14.73
N ASP A 3 3.46 -29.14 13.90
CA ASP A 3 4.53 -28.27 14.38
C ASP A 3 3.90 -27.07 15.10
N TRP A 4 3.79 -27.20 16.42
CA TRP A 4 3.19 -26.19 17.28
C TRP A 4 3.99 -24.88 17.27
N GLY A 5 5.30 -24.94 17.05
CA GLY A 5 6.16 -23.76 16.93
C GLY A 5 5.86 -22.98 15.65
N LEU A 6 5.78 -23.68 14.53
CA LEU A 6 5.40 -23.08 13.24
C LEU A 6 3.98 -22.52 13.27
N THR A 7 3.06 -23.23 13.91
CA THR A 7 1.67 -22.78 14.08
C THR A 7 1.59 -21.49 14.91
N ALA A 8 2.35 -21.39 16.01
CA ALA A 8 2.42 -20.18 16.82
C ALA A 8 3.01 -19.00 16.03
N LEU A 9 4.05 -19.23 15.23
CA LEU A 9 4.64 -18.20 14.37
C LEU A 9 3.63 -17.63 13.36
N TYR A 10 2.80 -18.49 12.76
CA TYR A 10 1.74 -18.04 11.84
C TYR A 10 0.71 -17.17 12.56
N ILE A 11 0.27 -17.56 13.75
CA ILE A 11 -0.67 -16.77 14.56
C ILE A 11 -0.07 -15.39 14.91
N VAL A 12 1.19 -15.34 15.35
CA VAL A 12 1.88 -14.08 15.67
C VAL A 12 1.98 -13.19 14.43
N THR A 13 2.32 -13.76 13.27
CA THR A 13 2.40 -13.02 12.00
C THR A 13 1.04 -12.43 11.60
N MET A 14 -0.04 -13.21 11.75
CA MET A 14 -1.40 -12.72 11.52
C MET A 14 -1.77 -11.56 12.46
N LEU A 15 -1.43 -11.67 13.75
CA LEU A 15 -1.68 -10.59 14.73
C LEU A 15 -0.94 -9.30 14.36
N LEU A 16 0.30 -9.40 13.88
CA LEU A 16 1.05 -8.26 13.35
C LEU A 16 0.35 -7.65 12.12
N GLY A 17 -0.18 -8.49 11.23
CA GLY A 17 -0.98 -8.03 10.08
C GLY A 17 -2.25 -7.28 10.51
N PHE A 18 -2.99 -7.78 11.49
CA PHE A 18 -4.16 -7.07 12.04
C PHE A 18 -3.79 -5.76 12.74
N PHE A 19 -2.66 -5.75 13.46
CA PHE A 19 -2.16 -4.54 14.12
C PHE A 19 -1.78 -3.46 13.09
N GLU A 20 -1.08 -3.83 12.02
CA GLU A 20 -0.74 -2.91 10.95
C GLU A 20 -1.98 -2.41 10.20
N LEU A 21 -2.99 -3.27 10.01
CA LEU A 21 -4.27 -2.88 9.41
C LEU A 21 -4.99 -1.85 10.29
N TYR A 22 -5.00 -2.07 11.60
CA TYR A 22 -5.58 -1.14 12.57
C TYR A 22 -4.87 0.22 12.53
N ARG A 23 -3.53 0.24 12.51
CA ARG A 23 -2.75 1.48 12.39
C ARG A 23 -3.03 2.19 11.08
N THR A 24 -3.05 1.46 9.97
CA THR A 24 -3.36 1.99 8.64
C THR A 24 -4.77 2.59 8.61
N PHE A 25 -5.75 1.93 9.23
CA PHE A 25 -7.11 2.45 9.31
C PHE A 25 -7.22 3.71 10.18
N LYS A 26 -6.51 3.75 11.32
CA LYS A 26 -6.42 4.94 12.16
C LYS A 26 -5.78 6.11 11.40
N PHE A 27 -4.72 5.85 10.65
CA PHE A 27 -4.08 6.83 9.78
C PHE A 27 -5.01 7.31 8.67
N TYR A 28 -5.75 6.41 8.01
CA TYR A 28 -6.77 6.77 7.02
C TYR A 28 -7.85 7.69 7.60
N LYS A 29 -8.37 7.39 8.79
CA LYS A 29 -9.37 8.24 9.47
C LYS A 29 -8.83 9.64 9.74
N TRP A 30 -7.57 9.74 10.15
CA TRP A 30 -6.89 11.02 10.37
C TRP A 30 -6.69 11.77 9.04
N ASP A 31 -6.13 11.12 8.01
CA ASP A 31 -5.87 11.70 6.70
C ASP A 31 -7.15 12.16 5.99
N LYS A 32 -8.27 11.46 6.19
CA LYS A 32 -9.58 11.89 5.65
C LYS A 32 -9.98 13.29 6.13
N LYS A 33 -9.56 13.68 7.34
CA LYS A 33 -9.82 15.00 7.94
C LYS A 33 -8.76 16.03 7.56
N SER A 34 -7.47 15.70 7.69
CA SER A 34 -6.38 16.65 7.46
C SER A 34 -6.06 16.86 5.97
N LYS A 35 -5.93 15.77 5.18
CA LYS A 35 -5.50 15.76 3.77
C LYS A 35 -4.21 16.54 3.52
N GLU A 36 -3.33 16.58 4.52
CA GLU A 36 -2.09 17.35 4.49
C GLU A 36 -0.96 16.61 3.77
N ILE A 37 -0.96 15.28 3.87
CA ILE A 37 0.13 14.45 3.34
C ILE A 37 -0.23 13.98 1.93
N ALA A 38 0.58 14.36 0.95
CA ALA A 38 0.36 13.97 -0.43
C ALA A 38 0.65 12.49 -0.71
N THR A 39 1.57 11.89 0.03
CA THR A 39 1.93 10.46 -0.04
C THR A 39 0.97 9.54 0.70
N ALA A 40 0.02 10.08 1.48
CA ALA A 40 -0.91 9.28 2.28
C ALA A 40 -1.70 8.22 1.49
N PRO A 41 -2.20 8.48 0.25
CA PRO A 41 -2.86 7.44 -0.54
C PRO A 41 -1.98 6.20 -0.76
N TYR A 42 -0.67 6.39 -0.98
CA TYR A 42 0.27 5.29 -1.14
C TYR A 42 0.56 4.57 0.18
N VAL A 43 0.75 5.32 1.26
CA VAL A 43 0.93 4.74 2.61
C VAL A 43 -0.28 3.89 3.00
N ILE A 44 -1.49 4.35 2.71
CA ILE A 44 -2.73 3.60 3.01
C ILE A 44 -2.82 2.33 2.16
N TYR A 45 -2.53 2.43 0.86
CA TYR A 45 -2.51 1.25 -0.01
C TYR A 45 -1.47 0.23 0.46
N PHE A 46 -0.23 0.66 0.65
CA PHE A 46 0.86 -0.23 1.03
C PHE A 46 0.66 -0.86 2.41
N GLY A 47 0.22 -0.06 3.39
CA GLY A 47 -0.14 -0.56 4.72
C GLY A 47 -1.25 -1.62 4.66
N THR A 48 -2.28 -1.41 3.83
CA THR A 48 -3.35 -2.39 3.62
C THR A 48 -2.84 -3.65 2.93
N PHE A 49 -1.99 -3.50 1.91
CA PHE A 49 -1.40 -4.61 1.16
C PHE A 49 -0.51 -5.47 2.06
N VAL A 50 0.44 -4.87 2.79
CA VAL A 50 1.32 -5.57 3.73
C VAL A 50 0.50 -6.30 4.80
N SER A 51 -0.51 -5.63 5.35
CA SER A 51 -1.42 -6.25 6.32
C SER A 51 -2.14 -7.48 5.73
N GLY A 52 -2.65 -7.34 4.50
CA GLY A 52 -3.28 -8.45 3.76
C GLY A 52 -2.33 -9.62 3.57
N VAL A 53 -1.09 -9.38 3.16
CA VAL A 53 -0.06 -10.42 3.02
C VAL A 53 0.20 -11.12 4.36
N PHE A 54 0.35 -10.36 5.45
CA PHE A 54 0.65 -10.91 6.78
C PHE A 54 -0.52 -11.70 7.39
N ILE A 55 -1.75 -11.48 6.92
CA ILE A 55 -2.93 -12.24 7.36
C ILE A 55 -3.16 -13.44 6.45
N ILE A 56 -3.20 -13.22 5.13
CA ILE A 56 -3.61 -14.22 4.14
C ILE A 56 -2.52 -15.29 3.97
N VAL A 57 -1.25 -14.90 3.87
CA VAL A 57 -0.18 -15.88 3.60
C VAL A 57 -0.06 -16.91 4.73
N PRO A 58 0.07 -16.53 6.02
CA PRO A 58 0.10 -17.52 7.10
C PRO A 58 -1.17 -18.36 7.18
N MET A 59 -2.34 -17.77 6.88
CA MET A 59 -3.61 -18.51 6.83
C MET A 59 -3.59 -19.59 5.74
N MET A 60 -3.06 -19.29 4.54
CA MET A 60 -2.90 -20.27 3.46
C MET A 60 -1.98 -21.42 3.87
N PHE A 61 -0.82 -21.11 4.46
CA PHE A 61 0.11 -22.13 4.97
C PHE A 61 -0.53 -23.00 6.06
N MET A 62 -1.33 -22.42 6.97
CA MET A 62 -2.06 -23.17 7.99
C MET A 62 -3.14 -24.10 7.41
N LEU A 63 -3.73 -23.73 6.27
CA LEU A 63 -4.71 -24.54 5.53
C LEU A 63 -4.04 -25.59 4.61
N GLY A 64 -2.70 -25.61 4.54
CA GLY A 64 -1.92 -26.55 3.74
C GLY A 64 -1.69 -26.11 2.29
N ASP A 65 -2.11 -24.90 1.91
CA ASP A 65 -1.80 -24.34 0.60
C ASP A 65 -0.44 -23.62 0.64
N THR A 66 0.56 -24.26 0.02
CA THR A 66 1.96 -23.81 0.02
C THR A 66 2.42 -23.29 -1.34
N ASN A 67 1.58 -23.37 -2.37
CA ASN A 67 1.93 -22.91 -3.72
C ASN A 67 0.77 -22.12 -4.35
N PRO A 68 0.50 -20.91 -3.85
CA PRO A 68 -0.52 -20.06 -4.41
C PRO A 68 -0.20 -19.68 -5.84
N LYS A 69 -0.96 -20.21 -6.80
CA LYS A 69 -0.96 -19.69 -8.17
C LYS A 69 -1.68 -18.36 -8.17
N ILE A 70 -0.94 -17.27 -8.34
CA ILE A 70 -1.51 -15.94 -8.47
C ILE A 70 -2.11 -15.80 -9.87
N PRO A 71 -3.43 -15.69 -10.03
CA PRO A 71 -4.04 -15.58 -11.35
C PRO A 71 -3.70 -14.21 -11.98
N HIS A 72 -3.56 -14.17 -13.31
CA HIS A 72 -3.24 -12.95 -14.07
C HIS A 72 -4.17 -11.77 -13.73
N ILE A 73 -5.46 -12.06 -13.49
CA ILE A 73 -6.47 -11.07 -13.07
C ILE A 73 -6.06 -10.27 -11.82
N PHE A 74 -5.29 -10.88 -10.91
CA PHE A 74 -4.81 -10.21 -9.70
C PHE A 74 -3.78 -9.12 -10.03
N TYR A 75 -2.89 -9.35 -10.99
CA TYR A 75 -1.93 -8.34 -11.45
C TYR A 75 -2.64 -7.16 -12.14
N ILE A 76 -3.69 -7.44 -12.91
CA ILE A 76 -4.55 -6.40 -13.52
C ILE A 76 -5.19 -5.52 -12.42
N ILE A 77 -5.80 -6.14 -11.41
CA ILE A 77 -6.43 -5.43 -10.30
C ILE A 77 -5.39 -4.59 -9.54
N LEU A 78 -4.23 -5.15 -9.23
CA LEU A 78 -3.13 -4.41 -8.60
C LEU A 78 -2.67 -3.23 -9.45
N GLY A 79 -2.54 -3.41 -10.77
CA GLY A 79 -2.18 -2.37 -11.72
C GLY A 79 -3.15 -1.18 -11.68
N ILE A 80 -4.45 -1.46 -11.73
CA ILE A 80 -5.51 -0.44 -11.63
C ILE A 80 -5.41 0.33 -10.31
N ILE A 81 -5.23 -0.38 -9.19
CA ILE A 81 -5.15 0.27 -7.86
C ILE A 81 -3.91 1.18 -7.78
N LEU A 82 -2.75 0.74 -8.29
CA LEU A 82 -1.53 1.54 -8.30
C LEU A 82 -1.70 2.82 -9.14
N ILE A 83 -2.36 2.73 -10.29
CA ILE A 83 -2.67 3.90 -11.12
C ILE A 83 -3.56 4.89 -10.35
N ILE A 84 -4.62 4.41 -9.70
CA ILE A 84 -5.51 5.26 -8.88
C ILE A 84 -4.71 5.95 -7.77
N VAL A 85 -3.87 5.20 -7.04
CA VAL A 85 -3.02 5.73 -5.96
C VAL A 85 -2.10 6.83 -6.49
N SER A 86 -1.42 6.59 -7.62
CA SER A 86 -0.55 7.58 -8.25
C SER A 86 -1.29 8.85 -8.61
N ILE A 87 -2.47 8.74 -9.24
CA ILE A 87 -3.29 9.91 -9.61
C ILE A 87 -3.70 10.70 -8.36
N LEU A 88 -4.09 10.02 -7.27
CA LEU A 88 -4.44 10.68 -6.02
C LEU A 88 -3.24 11.42 -5.41
N MET A 89 -2.05 10.84 -5.45
CA MET A 89 -0.82 11.49 -5.00
C MET A 89 -0.49 12.72 -5.85
N TYR A 90 -0.56 12.61 -7.18
CA TYR A 90 -0.38 13.74 -8.10
C TYR A 90 -1.32 14.90 -7.78
N ARG A 91 -2.61 14.59 -7.58
CA ARG A 91 -3.63 15.60 -7.25
C ARG A 91 -3.33 16.29 -5.91
N ARG A 92 -2.85 15.55 -4.91
CA ARG A 92 -2.50 16.13 -3.60
C ARG A 92 -1.19 16.92 -3.67
N GLY A 93 -0.17 16.42 -4.37
CA GLY A 93 1.08 17.13 -4.63
C GLY A 93 0.84 18.46 -5.34
N HIS A 94 -0.04 18.49 -6.34
CA HIS A 94 -0.42 19.73 -7.03
C HIS A 94 -1.15 20.74 -6.11
N LYS A 95 -2.01 20.26 -5.20
CA LYS A 95 -2.63 21.15 -4.19
C LYS A 95 -1.61 21.71 -3.21
N MET A 96 -0.59 20.95 -2.87
CA MET A 96 0.52 21.40 -2.03
C MET A 96 1.38 22.43 -2.78
N ALA A 97 1.63 22.21 -4.08
CA ALA A 97 2.38 23.12 -4.94
C ALA A 97 1.74 24.51 -5.02
N LYS A 98 0.42 24.55 -5.15
CA LYS A 98 -0.34 25.80 -5.18
C LYS A 98 -0.30 26.60 -3.88
N LYS A 99 0.10 26.00 -2.76
CA LYS A 99 0.18 26.66 -1.45
C LYS A 99 1.56 27.18 -1.11
N LEU A 100 2.61 26.84 -1.89
CA LEU A 100 3.97 27.31 -1.64
C LEU A 100 4.17 28.73 -2.14
N GLY A 101 4.86 29.54 -1.35
CA GLY A 101 5.34 30.86 -1.74
C GLY A 101 6.47 30.77 -2.78
N LYS A 102 6.82 31.90 -3.39
CA LYS A 102 7.87 31.98 -4.43
C LYS A 102 9.26 31.54 -3.93
N ASP A 103 9.50 31.62 -2.63
CA ASP A 103 10.80 31.33 -2.01
C ASP A 103 10.84 30.01 -1.22
N ASP A 104 9.74 29.26 -1.21
CA ASP A 104 9.70 27.99 -0.47
C ASP A 104 10.34 26.85 -1.26
N SER A 105 11.03 25.94 -0.54
CA SER A 105 11.67 24.77 -1.14
C SER A 105 10.66 23.81 -1.76
N ASN A 106 10.78 23.60 -3.07
CA ASN A 106 9.92 22.70 -3.86
C ASN A 106 10.36 21.23 -3.86
N LEU A 107 11.43 20.87 -3.12
CA LEU A 107 12.05 19.54 -3.18
C LEU A 107 11.07 18.42 -2.80
N THR A 108 10.26 18.63 -1.75
CA THR A 108 9.25 17.67 -1.28
C THR A 108 8.20 17.40 -2.36
N ILE A 109 7.81 18.42 -3.12
CA ILE A 109 6.81 18.28 -4.20
C ILE A 109 7.40 17.53 -5.39
N TRP A 110 8.65 17.84 -5.72
CA TRP A 110 9.36 17.15 -6.78
C TRP A 110 9.51 15.66 -6.46
N GLN A 111 9.81 15.32 -5.19
CA GLN A 111 9.80 13.94 -4.69
C GLN A 111 8.42 13.29 -4.82
N ILE A 112 7.35 13.98 -4.43
CA ILE A 112 5.98 13.46 -4.58
C ILE A 112 5.67 13.15 -6.05
N TYR A 113 6.03 14.03 -6.98
CA TYR A 113 5.82 13.78 -8.41
C TYR A 113 6.64 12.60 -8.91
N MET A 114 7.93 12.53 -8.59
CA MET A 114 8.77 11.39 -8.96
C MET A 114 8.22 10.06 -8.44
N ILE A 115 7.87 9.99 -7.15
CA ILE A 115 7.31 8.78 -6.55
C ILE A 115 5.99 8.42 -7.25
N SER A 116 5.14 9.41 -7.53
CA SER A 116 3.88 9.18 -8.22
C SER A 116 4.11 8.67 -9.65
N THR A 117 5.09 9.18 -10.38
CA THR A 117 5.46 8.67 -11.72
C THR A 117 5.91 7.21 -11.66
N VAL A 118 6.78 6.87 -10.71
CA VAL A 118 7.27 5.49 -10.55
C VAL A 118 6.12 4.53 -10.23
N ILE A 119 5.20 4.93 -9.35
CA ILE A 119 4.00 4.12 -9.03
C ILE A 119 3.10 3.97 -10.27
N LEU A 120 2.92 5.03 -11.06
CA LEU A 120 2.13 4.97 -12.29
C LEU A 120 2.71 3.94 -13.26
N PHE A 121 4.02 4.01 -13.50
CA PHE A 121 4.71 3.10 -14.41
C PHE A 121 4.64 1.66 -13.89
N THR A 122 4.80 1.46 -12.58
CA THR A 122 4.67 0.13 -11.94
C THR A 122 3.25 -0.42 -12.13
N GLY A 123 2.23 0.43 -12.01
CA GLY A 123 0.85 0.05 -12.27
C GLY A 123 0.60 -0.38 -13.72
N ILE A 124 1.20 0.32 -14.69
CA ILE A 124 1.12 -0.03 -16.12
C ILE A 124 1.83 -1.35 -16.39
N VAL A 125 3.05 -1.55 -15.86
CA VAL A 125 3.83 -2.77 -16.07
C VAL A 125 3.11 -4.01 -15.55
N ASN A 126 2.32 -3.89 -14.48
CA ASN A 126 1.53 -5.00 -13.94
C ASN A 126 0.48 -5.56 -14.92
N PHE A 127 0.05 -4.81 -15.94
CA PHE A 127 -0.86 -5.37 -16.96
C PHE A 127 -0.18 -6.38 -17.90
N PHE A 128 1.15 -6.39 -17.96
CA PHE A 128 1.92 -7.24 -18.86
C PHE A 128 2.52 -8.48 -18.18
N LYS A 129 2.19 -8.72 -16.91
CA LYS A 129 2.62 -9.88 -16.11
C LYS A 129 1.49 -10.87 -15.95
#